data_AF-A0AAX7UGL8-F1
#
_entry.id   AF-A0AAX7UGL8-F1
#
_cell.length_a   1.000
_cell.length_b   1.000
_cell.length_c   1.000
_cell.angle_alpha   90.00
_cell.angle_beta   90.00
_cell.angle_gamma   90.00
#
_symmetry.space_group_name_H-M   'P 1'
#
loop_
_entity.id
_entity.type
_entity.pdbx_description
1 polymer ?
#
loop_
_entity_poly.entity_id
_entity_poly.type
_entity_poly.pdbx_seq_one_letter_code
_entity_poly.pdbx_strand_id
1 'polypeptide(L)'
;MNVLISVLGVILAFCQIGRNPVSAGMCWLQQSQDQRCDMVLMRGVTREECCAGGRLDTAWSNTSLPMNEVSLLGFLGIVSCKPCKDEDQGEALYKTPAVLRSFLPWNFCKVHSETCEGVRCGPGKVCKMKTGRPQCVCSPDCSHITRRHPVCGSDGKTYKDECSLLMARCMGHPDLEVMYHGECRKSCSSVVCPGTHTCVTDQTNSAHCVMCRTAPCPIPMPSEHRICGNDNVTYPSACHLRRATCFLGRSIGVRHYGHCNSPSRKFHILDGSEENAV
;
A
#
# COMPACT_ATOMS: atom_id res chain seq x y z
N MET A 1 13.30 -45.87 50.70
CA MET A 1 11.91 -45.42 50.45
C MET A 1 11.57 -44.36 51.51
N ASN A 2 12.18 -43.17 51.46
CA ASN A 2 11.47 -41.94 51.08
C ASN A 2 12.39 -40.89 50.46
N VAL A 3 13.63 -41.26 50.12
CA VAL A 3 14.54 -40.42 49.31
C VAL A 3 13.98 -40.20 47.89
N LEU A 4 13.06 -41.06 47.43
CA LEU A 4 12.31 -40.85 46.18
C LEU A 4 11.20 -39.79 46.27
N ILE A 5 10.74 -39.42 47.49
CA ILE A 5 9.62 -38.46 47.66
C ILE A 5 10.15 -37.01 47.57
N SER A 6 11.40 -36.76 47.96
CA SER A 6 11.99 -35.42 47.87
C SER A 6 12.43 -35.05 46.44
N VAL A 7 12.72 -36.03 45.57
CA VAL A 7 13.14 -35.74 44.19
C VAL A 7 11.93 -35.53 43.26
N LEU A 8 10.81 -36.24 43.47
CA LEU A 8 9.55 -35.97 42.77
C LEU A 8 8.88 -34.65 43.21
N GLY A 9 9.06 -34.24 44.47
CA GLY A 9 8.59 -32.95 44.97
C GLY A 9 9.35 -31.74 44.42
N VAL A 10 10.63 -31.90 44.07
CA VAL A 10 11.42 -30.82 43.44
C VAL A 10 11.18 -30.79 41.92
N ILE A 11 10.98 -31.94 41.27
CA ILE A 11 10.68 -31.98 39.82
C ILE A 11 9.26 -31.46 39.51
N LEU A 12 8.27 -31.64 40.41
CA LEU A 12 6.94 -31.03 40.26
C LEU A 12 6.85 -29.57 40.74
N ALA A 13 7.83 -29.08 41.51
CA ALA A 13 7.94 -27.67 41.88
C ALA A 13 8.57 -26.80 40.76
N PHE A 14 9.25 -27.40 39.77
CA PHE A 14 9.77 -26.69 38.59
C PHE A 14 8.79 -26.65 37.41
N CYS A 15 7.59 -27.22 37.52
CA CYS A 15 6.56 -27.17 36.46
C CYS A 15 5.49 -26.08 36.67
N GLN A 16 5.71 -25.17 37.62
CA GLN A 16 4.90 -23.96 37.87
C GLN A 16 5.77 -22.69 37.75
N ILE A 17 6.81 -22.71 36.91
CA ILE A 17 7.39 -21.45 36.42
C ILE A 17 6.29 -20.77 35.61
N GLY A 18 5.80 -19.66 36.17
CA GLY A 18 4.56 -19.03 35.82
C GLY A 18 4.34 -18.86 34.31
N ARG A 19 3.10 -19.15 33.89
CA ARG A 19 2.42 -18.26 32.96
C ARG A 19 2.44 -16.87 33.60
N ASN A 20 3.50 -16.11 33.35
CA ASN A 20 3.41 -14.67 33.44
C ASN A 20 2.20 -14.28 32.57
N PRO A 21 1.30 -13.40 33.03
CA PRO A 21 0.34 -12.79 32.13
C PRO A 21 1.18 -12.00 31.13
N VAL A 22 1.43 -12.64 30.00
CA VAL A 22 2.14 -12.05 28.89
C VAL A 22 1.30 -10.83 28.50
N SER A 23 1.84 -9.63 28.70
CA SER A 23 1.15 -8.35 28.45
C SER A 23 0.59 -8.34 27.03
N ALA A 24 -0.70 -8.64 26.90
CA ALA A 24 -1.39 -8.78 25.64
C ALA A 24 -1.82 -7.38 25.17
N GLY A 25 -1.00 -6.79 24.30
CA GLY A 25 -1.19 -5.44 23.76
C GLY A 25 -1.74 -5.43 22.34
N MET A 26 -1.69 -4.25 21.72
CA MET A 26 -2.06 -4.05 20.31
C MET A 26 -0.81 -3.64 19.51
N CYS A 27 -0.66 -4.26 18.34
CA CYS A 27 0.35 -3.96 17.35
C CYS A 27 -0.25 -3.04 16.27
N TRP A 28 0.49 -2.04 15.84
CA TRP A 28 0.02 -0.95 15.01
C TRP A 28 0.97 -0.64 13.87
N LEU A 29 0.43 -0.02 12.83
CA LEU A 29 1.17 0.65 11.77
C LEU A 29 1.27 2.15 12.09
N GLN A 30 2.48 2.70 12.04
CA GLN A 30 2.78 4.10 12.31
C GLN A 30 3.22 4.80 11.01
N GLN A 31 2.40 5.72 10.50
CA GLN A 31 2.66 6.45 9.26
C GLN A 31 3.32 7.83 9.46
N SER A 32 3.45 8.30 10.72
CA SER A 32 4.00 9.64 11.04
C SER A 32 4.94 9.65 12.25
N GLN A 33 5.80 10.66 12.31
CA GLN A 33 6.76 10.96 13.39
C GLN A 33 6.08 11.36 14.72
N ASP A 34 4.77 11.60 14.73
CA ASP A 34 4.03 12.19 15.86
C ASP A 34 3.56 11.19 16.93
N GLN A 35 4.22 10.02 17.06
CA GLN A 35 3.88 8.97 18.05
C GLN A 35 2.40 8.49 18.03
N ARG A 36 1.71 8.72 16.91
CA ARG A 36 0.30 8.41 16.71
C ARG A 36 0.16 7.11 15.94
N CYS A 37 -0.59 6.16 16.50
CA CYS A 37 -0.87 4.89 15.84
C CYS A 37 -2.19 4.93 15.09
N ASP A 38 -2.14 4.54 13.81
CA ASP A 38 -3.25 4.72 12.89
C ASP A 38 -4.04 3.41 12.73
N MET A 39 -3.37 2.36 12.25
CA MET A 39 -4.01 1.08 11.91
C MET A 39 -3.55 -0.06 12.82
N VAL A 40 -4.48 -0.83 13.38
CA VAL A 40 -4.15 -2.05 14.13
C VAL A 40 -3.77 -3.18 13.18
N LEU A 41 -2.59 -3.77 13.41
CA LEU A 41 -2.08 -4.94 12.69
C LEU A 41 -2.46 -6.25 13.41
N MET A 42 -2.23 -6.32 14.72
CA MET A 42 -2.48 -7.52 15.54
C MET A 42 -2.98 -7.12 16.93
N ARG A 43 -3.80 -7.98 17.56
CA ARG A 43 -4.32 -7.77 18.92
C ARG A 43 -3.97 -8.94 19.81
N GLY A 44 -3.84 -8.68 21.11
CA GLY A 44 -3.52 -9.71 22.09
C GLY A 44 -2.10 -10.25 21.95
N VAL A 45 -1.19 -9.44 21.38
CA VAL A 45 0.20 -9.81 21.10
C VAL A 45 1.15 -9.02 21.99
N THR A 46 2.29 -9.61 22.27
CA THR A 46 3.39 -8.93 22.96
C THR A 46 4.10 -7.90 22.09
N ARG A 47 4.92 -7.06 22.72
CA ARG A 47 5.85 -6.20 22.00
C ARG A 47 6.80 -7.06 21.18
N GLU A 48 7.33 -8.14 21.75
CA GLU A 48 8.29 -9.02 21.09
C GLU A 48 7.71 -9.66 19.82
N GLU A 49 6.48 -10.19 19.90
CA GLU A 49 5.77 -10.77 18.75
C GLU A 49 5.40 -9.70 17.71
N CYS A 50 4.97 -8.52 18.14
CA CYS A 50 4.69 -7.39 17.23
C CYS A 50 5.96 -6.93 16.49
N CYS A 51 7.11 -6.93 17.17
CA CYS A 51 8.36 -6.36 16.68
C CYS A 51 9.30 -7.38 16.01
N ALA A 52 8.99 -8.69 16.05
CA ALA A 52 9.82 -9.75 15.49
C ALA A 52 10.07 -9.62 13.96
N GLY A 53 9.18 -8.93 13.23
CA GLY A 53 9.26 -8.76 11.77
C GLY A 53 10.23 -7.68 11.27
N GLY A 54 10.86 -6.89 12.16
CA GLY A 54 11.90 -5.92 11.79
C GLY A 54 11.45 -4.74 10.91
N ARG A 55 10.14 -4.48 10.81
CA ARG A 55 9.56 -3.38 10.02
C ARG A 55 9.66 -2.05 10.75
N LEU A 56 10.14 -1.01 10.07
CA LEU A 56 10.41 0.33 10.66
C LEU A 56 9.13 1.08 11.06
N ASP A 57 8.00 0.73 10.48
CA ASP A 57 6.69 1.35 10.61
C ASP A 57 5.77 0.61 11.61
N THR A 58 6.31 -0.34 12.38
CA THR A 58 5.54 -1.06 13.41
C THR A 58 5.69 -0.42 14.78
N ALA A 59 4.59 -0.35 15.53
CA ALA A 59 4.54 0.17 16.88
C ALA A 59 3.63 -0.68 17.77
N TRP A 60 3.87 -0.66 19.08
CA TRP A 60 3.13 -1.47 20.04
C TRP A 60 2.62 -0.63 21.20
N SER A 61 1.40 -0.91 21.66
CA SER A 61 0.83 -0.33 22.87
C SER A 61 0.33 -1.42 23.82
N ASN A 62 0.47 -1.18 25.14
CA ASN A 62 0.01 -2.10 26.17
C ASN A 62 -1.50 -1.96 26.48
N THR A 63 -2.27 -1.39 25.56
CA THR A 63 -3.71 -1.18 25.74
C THR A 63 -4.45 -2.28 25.02
N SER A 64 -5.48 -2.85 25.64
CA SER A 64 -6.47 -3.71 25.01
C SER A 64 -7.81 -2.98 24.98
N LEU A 65 -8.25 -2.57 23.79
CA LEU A 65 -9.50 -1.83 23.61
C LEU A 65 -10.54 -2.70 22.87
N PRO A 66 -11.84 -2.60 23.22
CA PRO A 66 -12.90 -3.36 22.55
C PRO A 66 -13.04 -2.93 21.08
N MET A 67 -13.50 -3.85 20.21
CA MET A 67 -13.50 -3.68 18.74
C MET A 67 -14.16 -2.39 18.24
N ASN A 68 -15.17 -1.89 18.94
CA ASN A 68 -15.96 -0.71 18.59
C ASN A 68 -15.26 0.63 18.85
N GLU A 69 -14.25 0.69 19.73
CA GLU A 69 -13.58 1.97 20.08
C GLU A 69 -12.22 2.16 19.41
N VAL A 70 -11.59 1.09 18.96
CA VAL A 70 -10.22 1.09 18.41
C VAL A 70 -10.08 1.96 17.15
N SER A 71 -11.05 1.87 16.23
CA SER A 71 -10.98 2.62 14.97
C SER A 71 -11.08 4.12 15.21
N LEU A 72 -12.01 4.57 16.06
CA LEU A 72 -12.21 5.99 16.34
C LEU A 72 -11.02 6.59 17.11
N LEU A 73 -10.49 5.86 18.09
CA LEU A 73 -9.38 6.34 18.94
C LEU A 73 -8.03 6.38 18.21
N GLY A 74 -7.81 5.48 17.24
CA GLY A 74 -6.68 5.56 16.31
C GLY A 74 -6.75 6.81 15.43
N PHE A 75 -7.91 7.04 14.77
CA PHE A 75 -8.14 8.23 13.96
C PHE A 75 -8.10 9.54 14.75
N LEU A 76 -8.47 9.54 16.04
CA LEU A 76 -8.39 10.72 16.91
C LEU A 76 -7.03 10.89 17.59
N GLY A 77 -6.13 9.91 17.46
CA GLY A 77 -4.76 9.98 17.96
C GLY A 77 -4.63 9.90 19.47
N ILE A 78 -5.63 9.32 20.12
CA ILE A 78 -5.70 9.20 21.58
C ILE A 78 -4.87 8.00 22.05
N VAL A 79 -4.60 7.03 21.17
CA VAL A 79 -3.77 5.87 21.50
C VAL A 79 -2.29 6.19 21.30
N SER A 80 -1.57 6.37 22.41
CA SER A 80 -0.12 6.45 22.43
C SER A 80 0.49 5.06 22.26
N CYS A 81 1.38 4.92 21.29
CA CYS A 81 2.08 3.67 21.00
C CYS A 81 3.58 3.92 20.89
N LYS A 82 4.36 2.88 21.21
CA LYS A 82 5.81 2.95 21.12
C LYS A 82 6.29 2.23 19.87
N PRO A 83 7.07 2.86 18.98
CA PRO A 83 7.65 2.17 17.84
C PRO A 83 8.43 0.93 18.30
N CYS A 84 8.38 -0.11 17.48
CA CYS A 84 9.05 -1.38 17.73
C CYS A 84 10.57 -1.25 17.65
N LYS A 85 11.02 -0.38 16.74
CA LYS A 85 12.42 -0.01 16.62
C LYS A 85 12.58 1.33 17.31
N ASP A 86 12.92 1.28 18.59
CA ASP A 86 13.55 2.43 19.23
C ASP A 86 14.86 2.67 18.47
N GLU A 87 15.04 3.89 17.99
CA GLU A 87 16.26 4.32 17.31
C GLU A 87 17.38 4.37 18.35
N ASP A 88 17.95 3.21 18.72
CA ASP A 88 19.26 3.02 19.36
C ASP A 88 19.46 1.53 19.74
N GLN A 89 20.47 0.86 19.18
CA GLN A 89 21.07 -0.34 19.77
C GLN A 89 22.56 -0.10 19.97
N GLY A 90 23.03 -0.25 21.22
CA GLY A 90 24.44 -0.24 21.57
C GLY A 90 24.65 -0.54 23.05
N GLU A 91 24.95 -1.80 23.35
CA GLU A 91 25.42 -2.28 24.65
C GLU A 91 26.67 -1.49 25.12
N ALA A 92 26.62 -0.93 26.34
CA ALA A 92 27.74 -0.78 27.30
C ALA A 92 27.55 0.44 28.22
N LEU A 93 26.62 0.41 29.18
CA LEU A 93 26.68 1.33 30.32
C LEU A 93 25.84 0.85 31.53
N TYR A 94 26.00 -0.41 31.95
CA TYR A 94 25.35 -0.95 33.15
C TYR A 94 26.22 -0.93 34.42
N LYS A 95 27.34 -0.18 34.44
CA LYS A 95 28.26 -0.19 35.58
C LYS A 95 28.71 1.17 36.12
N THR A 96 28.07 2.28 35.76
CA THR A 96 28.33 3.57 36.45
C THR A 96 27.19 3.91 37.42
N PRO A 97 27.48 4.08 38.72
CA PRO A 97 26.48 4.48 39.71
C PRO A 97 25.85 5.83 39.38
N ALA A 98 24.56 5.97 39.68
CA ALA A 98 23.70 7.10 39.32
C ALA A 98 24.20 8.49 39.76
N VAL A 99 25.14 8.56 40.71
CA VAL A 99 25.62 9.81 41.32
C VAL A 99 26.58 10.59 40.40
N LEU A 100 27.23 9.93 39.43
CA LEU A 100 28.11 10.60 38.47
C LEU A 100 27.37 11.11 37.21
N ARG A 101 26.05 10.90 37.10
CA ARG A 101 25.23 11.39 35.97
C ARG A 101 25.02 12.91 35.97
N SER A 102 25.31 13.60 37.07
CA SER A 102 25.12 15.05 37.20
C SER A 102 26.29 15.89 36.64
N PHE A 103 27.39 15.26 36.19
CA PHE A 103 28.58 15.97 35.70
C PHE A 103 28.89 15.77 34.21
N LEU A 104 28.07 15.05 33.45
CA LEU A 104 28.23 14.95 32.00
C LEU A 104 27.20 15.86 31.30
N PRO A 105 27.63 16.92 30.60
CA PRO A 105 26.71 17.83 29.92
C PRO A 105 25.90 17.11 28.83
N TRP A 106 24.61 17.48 28.76
CA TRP A 106 23.59 17.01 27.83
C TRP A 106 24.00 17.21 26.35
N ASN A 107 24.77 16.29 25.76
CA ASN A 107 25.10 16.33 24.33
C ASN A 107 25.34 14.96 23.65
N PHE A 108 24.85 13.86 24.19
CA PHE A 108 24.93 12.53 23.54
C PHE A 108 23.62 11.78 23.86
N CYS A 109 22.70 11.45 22.95
CA CYS A 109 22.85 11.04 21.56
C CYS A 109 21.83 11.74 20.64
N LYS A 110 22.32 12.51 19.66
CA LYS A 110 21.79 12.44 18.30
C LYS A 110 22.63 11.39 17.59
N VAL A 111 22.06 10.52 16.75
CA VAL A 111 22.84 9.97 15.63
C VAL A 111 23.07 11.14 14.66
N HIS A 112 23.96 12.04 15.05
CA HIS A 112 24.53 13.06 14.20
C HIS A 112 25.66 12.37 13.45
N SER A 113 25.29 11.52 12.48
CA SER A 113 26.30 11.05 11.54
C SER A 113 26.78 12.30 10.81
N GLU A 114 28.04 12.68 11.01
CA GLU A 114 28.67 13.78 10.28
C GLU A 114 29.10 13.34 8.88
N THR A 115 29.09 12.02 8.64
CA THR A 115 29.54 11.38 7.40
C THR A 115 28.53 10.31 6.95
N CYS A 116 28.79 9.69 5.80
CA CYS A 116 27.99 8.57 5.31
C CYS A 116 28.44 7.19 5.83
N GLU A 117 29.41 7.15 6.74
CA GLU A 117 29.96 5.91 7.26
C GLU A 117 28.92 5.18 8.13
N GLY A 118 28.68 3.89 7.84
CA GLY A 118 27.67 3.08 8.55
C GLY A 118 26.21 3.35 8.18
N VAL A 119 25.90 4.36 7.35
CA VAL A 119 24.52 4.71 6.96
C VAL A 119 23.96 3.71 5.95
N ARG A 120 22.79 3.10 6.25
CA ARG A 120 22.09 2.15 5.35
C ARG A 120 20.77 2.75 4.83
N CYS A 121 20.72 3.05 3.54
CA CYS A 121 19.63 3.82 2.92
C CYS A 121 18.46 3.00 2.35
N GLY A 122 18.50 1.66 2.44
CA GLY A 122 17.53 0.79 1.75
C GLY A 122 17.81 0.64 0.24
N PRO A 123 17.03 -0.18 -0.47
CA PRO A 123 17.27 -0.49 -1.87
C PRO A 123 17.10 0.74 -2.77
N GLY A 124 17.98 0.88 -3.79
CA GLY A 124 17.92 1.97 -4.76
C GLY A 124 18.27 3.36 -4.22
N LYS A 125 18.79 3.44 -2.98
CA LYS A 125 19.23 4.68 -2.34
C LYS A 125 20.67 4.58 -1.86
N VAL A 126 21.39 5.69 -1.90
CA VAL A 126 22.77 5.81 -1.43
C VAL A 126 22.90 6.99 -0.50
N CYS A 127 23.78 6.89 0.48
CA CYS A 127 24.09 8.04 1.33
C CYS A 127 24.99 9.02 0.56
N LYS A 128 24.61 10.29 0.55
CA LYS A 128 25.46 11.39 0.08
C LYS A 128 25.46 12.54 1.08
N MET A 129 26.59 13.22 1.20
CA MET A 129 26.68 14.47 1.94
C MET A 129 25.98 15.59 1.16
N LYS A 130 24.91 16.15 1.73
CA LYS A 130 24.20 17.33 1.21
C LYS A 130 24.12 18.38 2.31
N THR A 131 24.49 19.62 1.99
CA THR A 131 24.45 20.75 2.95
C THR A 131 25.13 20.42 4.29
N GLY A 132 26.28 19.73 4.25
CA GLY A 132 27.02 19.33 5.45
C GLY A 132 26.40 18.21 6.28
N ARG A 133 25.39 17.49 5.77
CA ARG A 133 24.72 16.38 6.47
C ARG A 133 24.57 15.15 5.56
N PRO A 134 24.70 13.92 6.09
CA PRO A 134 24.44 12.72 5.32
C PRO A 134 22.94 12.59 5.04
N GLN A 135 22.60 12.36 3.77
CA GLN A 135 21.24 12.15 3.32
C GLN A 135 21.16 10.93 2.41
N CYS A 136 20.17 10.08 2.67
CA CYS A 136 19.82 9.00 1.76
C CYS A 136 19.09 9.57 0.55
N VAL A 137 19.73 9.49 -0.61
CA VAL A 137 19.20 9.99 -1.87
C VAL A 137 18.96 8.84 -2.84
N CYS A 138 17.94 9.00 -3.67
CA CYS A 138 17.67 8.05 -4.74
C CYS A 138 18.83 7.97 -5.73
N SER A 139 19.22 6.74 -6.02
CA SER A 139 20.27 6.40 -6.97
C SER A 139 19.91 5.04 -7.60
N PRO A 140 18.87 4.98 -8.44
CA PRO A 140 18.52 3.77 -9.15
C PRO A 140 19.68 3.31 -10.04
N ASP A 141 19.84 2.00 -10.21
CA ASP A 141 20.78 1.46 -11.17
C ASP A 141 20.25 1.68 -12.59
N CYS A 142 20.98 2.47 -13.38
CA CYS A 142 20.65 2.79 -14.76
C CYS A 142 21.71 2.28 -15.75
N SER A 143 22.60 1.40 -15.31
CA SER A 143 23.76 0.93 -16.10
C SER A 143 23.32 0.16 -17.36
N HIS A 144 22.19 -0.52 -17.28
CA HIS A 144 21.60 -1.26 -18.41
C HIS A 144 20.92 -0.35 -19.46
N ILE A 145 20.64 0.90 -19.13
CA ILE A 145 19.91 1.83 -19.99
C ILE A 145 20.91 2.55 -20.90
N THR A 146 21.26 1.89 -22.01
CA THR A 146 22.24 2.38 -22.98
C THR A 146 21.73 3.52 -23.85
N ARG A 147 20.41 3.61 -24.08
CA ARG A 147 19.80 4.64 -24.92
C ARG A 147 18.77 5.45 -24.14
N ARG A 148 18.96 6.77 -24.06
CA ARG A 148 18.07 7.70 -23.35
C ARG A 148 16.91 8.17 -24.24
N HIS A 149 16.04 7.22 -24.58
CA HIS A 149 14.80 7.54 -25.30
C HIS A 149 13.68 7.83 -24.32
N PRO A 150 12.74 8.73 -24.65
CA PRO A 150 11.57 8.99 -23.84
C PRO A 150 10.74 7.73 -23.58
N VAL A 151 10.05 7.72 -22.45
CA VAL A 151 9.09 6.68 -22.07
C VAL A 151 7.81 7.31 -21.53
N CYS A 152 6.68 6.66 -21.75
CA CYS A 152 5.41 7.04 -21.14
C CYS A 152 5.21 6.22 -19.86
N GLY A 153 5.05 6.89 -18.72
CA GLY A 153 4.80 6.26 -17.44
C GLY A 153 3.36 5.77 -17.29
N SER A 154 3.14 4.84 -16.37
CA SER A 154 1.80 4.36 -15.97
C SER A 154 0.93 5.45 -15.33
N ASP A 155 1.53 6.58 -14.95
CA ASP A 155 0.87 7.81 -14.49
C ASP A 155 0.43 8.74 -15.63
N GLY A 156 0.66 8.35 -16.89
CA GLY A 156 0.33 9.15 -18.08
C GLY A 156 1.30 10.30 -18.35
N LYS A 157 2.47 10.33 -17.69
CA LYS A 157 3.49 11.36 -17.88
C LYS A 157 4.63 10.89 -18.76
N THR A 158 5.12 11.78 -19.64
CA THR A 158 6.34 11.54 -20.40
C THR A 158 7.57 11.77 -19.52
N TYR A 159 8.44 10.78 -19.48
CA TYR A 159 9.76 10.84 -18.87
C TYR A 159 10.82 10.92 -19.95
N LYS A 160 11.89 11.70 -19.72
CA LYS A 160 12.97 11.89 -20.70
C LYS A 160 13.66 10.58 -21.08
N ASP A 161 13.72 9.65 -20.13
CA ASP A 161 14.28 8.32 -20.24
C ASP A 161 13.79 7.43 -19.08
N GLU A 162 13.99 6.13 -19.22
CA GLU A 162 13.61 5.14 -18.19
C GLU A 162 14.32 5.38 -16.84
N CYS A 163 15.57 5.89 -16.85
CA CYS A 163 16.30 6.19 -15.62
C CYS A 163 15.62 7.31 -14.81
N SER A 164 15.09 8.33 -15.50
CA SER A 164 14.34 9.41 -14.88
C SER A 164 12.99 8.95 -14.31
N LEU A 165 12.37 7.95 -14.94
CA LEU A 165 11.19 7.28 -14.39
C LEU A 165 11.54 6.50 -13.12
N LEU A 166 12.63 5.72 -13.13
CA LEU A 166 13.10 4.99 -11.95
C LEU A 166 13.48 5.93 -10.79
N MET A 167 14.04 7.09 -11.10
CA MET A 167 14.29 8.14 -10.10
C MET A 167 12.98 8.63 -9.49
N ALA A 168 11.97 8.93 -10.30
CA ALA A 168 10.64 9.34 -9.80
C ALA A 168 9.98 8.24 -8.97
N ARG A 169 10.09 6.97 -9.39
CA ARG A 169 9.62 5.80 -8.64
C ARG A 169 10.22 5.78 -7.24
N CYS A 170 11.55 5.92 -7.12
CA CYS A 170 12.26 5.94 -5.84
C CYS A 170 11.88 7.13 -4.94
N MET A 171 11.55 8.28 -5.53
CA MET A 171 11.25 9.52 -4.80
C MET A 171 9.85 9.56 -4.17
N GLY A 172 8.95 8.62 -4.50
CA GLY A 172 7.61 8.57 -3.89
C GLY A 172 6.51 7.92 -4.72
N HIS A 173 6.84 7.29 -5.86
CA HIS A 173 5.86 6.65 -6.73
C HIS A 173 6.16 5.16 -6.91
N PRO A 174 6.01 4.31 -5.87
CA PRO A 174 6.47 2.93 -5.89
C PRO A 174 5.89 2.08 -7.03
N ASP A 175 4.65 2.35 -7.44
CA ASP A 175 3.92 1.63 -8.49
C ASP A 175 4.10 2.25 -9.90
N LEU A 176 4.95 3.27 -10.06
CA LEU A 176 5.19 3.92 -11.34
C LEU A 176 5.97 3.01 -12.27
N GLU A 177 5.42 2.62 -13.41
CA GLU A 177 6.07 1.72 -14.38
C GLU A 177 6.13 2.34 -15.78
N VAL A 178 6.97 1.78 -16.66
CA VAL A 178 6.94 2.13 -18.08
C VAL A 178 5.70 1.48 -18.70
N MET A 179 4.79 2.29 -19.23
CA MET A 179 3.60 1.82 -19.94
C MET A 179 3.91 1.49 -21.41
N TYR A 180 4.68 2.35 -22.08
CA TYR A 180 5.25 2.09 -23.42
C TYR A 180 6.46 3.00 -23.70
N HIS A 181 7.29 2.60 -24.67
CA HIS A 181 8.42 3.40 -25.13
C HIS A 181 7.97 4.56 -26.04
N GLY A 182 8.69 5.69 -25.95
CA GLY A 182 8.32 6.95 -26.59
C GLY A 182 7.54 7.88 -25.65
N GLU A 183 7.21 9.07 -26.14
CA GLU A 183 6.42 10.04 -25.39
C GLU A 183 4.95 9.60 -25.29
N CYS A 184 4.25 10.03 -24.24
CA CYS A 184 2.82 9.79 -24.12
C CYS A 184 2.06 10.43 -25.30
N ARG A 185 1.15 9.69 -25.92
CA ARG A 185 0.40 10.10 -27.12
C ARG A 185 -1.06 10.39 -26.82
N LYS A 186 -1.66 11.19 -27.72
CA LYS A 186 -3.11 11.53 -27.73
C LYS A 186 -3.93 10.68 -28.70
N SER A 187 -3.38 9.55 -29.16
CA SER A 187 -4.12 8.54 -29.93
C SER A 187 -3.31 7.24 -29.98
N CYS A 188 -3.97 6.13 -30.31
CA CYS A 188 -3.34 4.83 -30.51
C CYS A 188 -2.69 4.63 -31.89
N SER A 189 -2.68 5.65 -32.76
CA SER A 189 -2.20 5.53 -34.15
C SER A 189 -0.70 5.20 -34.28
N SER A 190 0.11 5.63 -33.31
CA SER A 190 1.56 5.44 -33.29
C SER A 190 2.08 4.82 -31.98
N VAL A 191 1.18 4.24 -31.18
CA VAL A 191 1.53 3.60 -29.91
C VAL A 191 1.69 2.09 -30.14
N VAL A 192 2.87 1.57 -29.79
CA VAL A 192 3.15 0.13 -29.81
C VAL A 192 3.18 -0.35 -28.37
N CYS A 193 2.18 -1.13 -27.98
CA CYS A 193 2.10 -1.67 -26.63
C CYS A 193 2.99 -2.91 -26.46
N PRO A 194 3.63 -3.09 -25.29
CA PRO A 194 4.49 -4.24 -25.03
C PRO A 194 3.67 -5.53 -24.88
N GLY A 195 4.19 -6.66 -25.36
CA GLY A 195 3.58 -7.98 -25.16
C GLY A 195 2.16 -8.09 -25.71
N THR A 196 1.20 -8.50 -24.87
CA THR A 196 -0.23 -8.70 -25.23
C THR A 196 -1.12 -7.53 -24.82
N HIS A 197 -0.54 -6.39 -24.44
CA HIS A 197 -1.32 -5.20 -24.11
C HIS A 197 -2.01 -4.64 -25.36
N THR A 198 -3.19 -4.07 -25.18
CA THR A 198 -3.96 -3.39 -26.20
C THR A 198 -3.94 -1.89 -25.92
N CYS A 199 -3.78 -1.08 -26.96
CA CYS A 199 -3.87 0.36 -26.83
C CYS A 199 -5.34 0.80 -26.72
N VAL A 200 -5.64 1.60 -25.70
CA VAL A 200 -6.95 2.23 -25.48
C VAL A 200 -6.78 3.73 -25.29
N THR A 201 -7.77 4.52 -25.69
CA THR A 201 -7.81 5.96 -25.38
C THR A 201 -8.83 6.29 -24.31
N ASP A 202 -8.48 7.19 -23.38
CA ASP A 202 -9.42 7.74 -22.41
C ASP A 202 -10.27 8.89 -22.99
N GLN A 203 -11.14 9.50 -22.15
CA GLN A 203 -11.99 10.63 -22.56
C GLN A 203 -11.24 11.90 -22.96
N THR A 204 -9.95 12.00 -22.63
CA THR A 204 -9.04 13.10 -23.02
C THR A 204 -8.19 12.73 -24.24
N ASN A 205 -8.52 11.61 -24.89
CA ASN A 205 -7.77 10.96 -25.96
C ASN A 205 -6.35 10.50 -25.57
N SER A 206 -5.98 10.48 -24.29
CA SER A 206 -4.65 9.98 -23.90
C SER A 206 -4.59 8.47 -24.10
N ALA A 207 -3.51 8.00 -24.71
CA ALA A 207 -3.33 6.59 -25.08
C ALA A 207 -2.67 5.80 -23.95
N HIS A 208 -3.24 4.64 -23.64
CA HIS A 208 -2.86 3.75 -22.55
C HIS A 208 -2.70 2.31 -23.05
N CYS A 209 -1.66 1.61 -22.60
CA CYS A 209 -1.48 0.18 -22.90
C CYS A 209 -2.01 -0.65 -21.74
N VAL A 210 -3.10 -1.39 -21.97
CA VAL A 210 -3.80 -2.15 -20.93
C VAL A 210 -3.96 -3.61 -21.32
N MET A 211 -4.08 -4.49 -20.32
CA MET A 211 -4.41 -5.89 -20.57
C MET A 211 -5.92 -6.07 -20.69
N CYS A 212 -6.40 -6.29 -21.91
CA CYS A 212 -7.80 -6.65 -22.13
C CYS A 212 -8.10 -8.05 -21.59
N ARG A 213 -9.34 -8.26 -21.13
CA ARG A 213 -9.79 -9.58 -20.67
C ARG A 213 -9.82 -10.57 -21.83
N THR A 214 -8.84 -11.46 -21.86
CA THR A 214 -8.77 -12.58 -22.81
C THR A 214 -9.62 -13.77 -22.37
N ALA A 215 -9.71 -14.00 -21.06
CA ALA A 215 -10.57 -15.02 -20.47
C ALA A 215 -12.03 -14.82 -20.89
N PRO A 216 -12.76 -15.89 -21.25
CA PRO A 216 -14.18 -15.80 -21.56
C PRO A 216 -14.97 -15.06 -20.47
N CYS A 217 -15.96 -14.29 -20.90
CA CYS A 217 -16.92 -13.70 -19.97
C CYS A 217 -17.85 -14.81 -19.45
N PRO A 218 -18.31 -14.72 -18.20
CA PRO A 218 -19.34 -15.63 -17.69
C PRO A 218 -20.59 -15.59 -18.56
N ILE A 219 -21.28 -16.72 -18.65
CA ILE A 219 -22.57 -16.83 -19.36
C ILE A 219 -23.58 -16.01 -18.54
N PRO A 220 -24.28 -15.03 -19.16
CA PRO A 220 -25.22 -14.18 -18.45
C PRO A 220 -26.42 -15.00 -17.96
N MET A 221 -26.93 -14.66 -16.78
CA MET A 221 -28.17 -15.24 -16.25
C MET A 221 -29.38 -14.72 -17.03
N PRO A 222 -30.51 -15.47 -17.09
CA PRO A 222 -31.72 -15.02 -17.79
C PRO A 222 -32.30 -13.69 -17.27
N SER A 223 -32.03 -13.35 -16.01
CA SER A 223 -32.44 -12.10 -15.36
C SER A 223 -31.49 -10.92 -15.64
N GLU A 224 -30.31 -11.15 -16.22
CA GLU A 224 -29.37 -10.09 -16.53
C GLU A 224 -29.83 -9.31 -17.77
N HIS A 225 -29.92 -8.00 -17.62
CA HIS A 225 -30.34 -7.12 -18.70
C HIS A 225 -29.21 -6.99 -19.72
N ARG A 226 -29.48 -7.38 -20.96
CA ARG A 226 -28.64 -7.09 -22.12
C ARG A 226 -28.41 -5.59 -22.25
N ILE A 227 -27.38 -5.20 -23.01
CA ILE A 227 -27.00 -3.80 -23.15
C ILE A 227 -26.89 -3.45 -24.63
N CYS A 228 -27.61 -2.43 -25.09
CA CYS A 228 -27.40 -1.87 -26.42
C CYS A 228 -26.27 -0.84 -26.38
N GLY A 229 -25.20 -1.09 -27.14
CA GLY A 229 -24.11 -0.14 -27.32
C GLY A 229 -24.46 0.98 -28.31
N ASN A 230 -23.70 2.09 -28.29
CA ASN A 230 -23.88 3.15 -29.28
C ASN A 230 -23.50 2.72 -30.71
N ASP A 231 -22.75 1.63 -30.84
CA ASP A 231 -22.44 0.92 -32.08
C ASP A 231 -23.61 0.10 -32.64
N ASN A 232 -24.79 0.18 -32.02
CA ASN A 232 -26.00 -0.57 -32.40
C ASN A 232 -25.87 -2.10 -32.20
N VAL A 233 -24.93 -2.54 -31.36
CA VAL A 233 -24.72 -3.95 -31.02
C VAL A 233 -25.34 -4.25 -29.66
N THR A 234 -26.08 -5.35 -29.57
CA THR A 234 -26.61 -5.84 -28.28
C THR A 234 -25.59 -6.77 -27.62
N TYR A 235 -25.05 -6.32 -26.50
CA TYR A 235 -24.09 -7.06 -25.69
C TYR A 235 -24.81 -7.95 -24.66
N PRO A 236 -24.39 -9.21 -24.48
CA PRO A 236 -25.02 -10.12 -23.53
C PRO A 236 -24.90 -9.68 -22.06
N SER A 237 -23.81 -9.00 -21.70
CA SER A 237 -23.58 -8.44 -20.36
C SER A 237 -22.57 -7.30 -20.38
N ALA A 238 -22.39 -6.62 -19.24
CA ALA A 238 -21.38 -5.57 -19.08
C ALA A 238 -19.95 -6.07 -19.33
N CYS A 239 -19.64 -7.34 -19.00
CA CYS A 239 -18.34 -7.95 -19.30
C CYS A 239 -18.08 -7.96 -20.82
N HIS A 240 -19.08 -8.38 -21.60
CA HIS A 240 -18.97 -8.46 -23.05
C HIS A 240 -18.79 -7.08 -23.68
N LEU A 241 -19.55 -6.08 -23.23
CA LEU A 241 -19.40 -4.69 -23.69
C LEU A 241 -18.01 -4.13 -23.35
N ARG A 242 -17.53 -4.31 -22.12
CA ARG A 242 -16.19 -3.83 -21.69
C ARG A 242 -15.07 -4.53 -22.47
N ARG A 243 -15.20 -5.84 -22.68
CA ARG A 243 -14.24 -6.62 -23.47
C ARG A 243 -14.17 -6.11 -24.91
N ALA A 244 -15.31 -5.92 -25.57
CA ALA A 244 -15.37 -5.34 -26.91
C ALA A 244 -14.81 -3.91 -26.97
N THR A 245 -15.15 -3.07 -25.99
CA THR A 245 -14.63 -1.70 -25.85
C THR A 245 -13.11 -1.68 -25.74
N CYS A 246 -12.54 -2.58 -24.94
CA CYS A 246 -11.09 -2.69 -24.75
C CYS A 246 -10.38 -3.08 -26.05
N PHE A 247 -10.86 -4.13 -26.74
CA PHE A 247 -10.27 -4.55 -28.01
C PHE A 247 -10.50 -3.56 -29.16
N LEU A 248 -11.55 -2.74 -29.08
CA LEU A 248 -11.79 -1.65 -30.03
C LEU A 248 -10.81 -0.47 -29.83
N GLY A 249 -10.23 -0.33 -28.63
CA GLY A 249 -9.30 0.76 -28.30
C GLY A 249 -9.95 2.10 -27.97
N ARG A 250 -11.29 2.18 -27.93
CA ARG A 250 -12.03 3.41 -27.61
C ARG A 250 -13.42 3.10 -27.04
N SER A 251 -13.97 4.05 -26.30
CA SER A 251 -15.31 3.95 -25.70
C SER A 251 -16.41 3.71 -26.73
N ILE A 252 -17.11 2.57 -26.62
CA ILE A 252 -18.38 2.33 -27.33
C ILE A 252 -19.51 3.08 -26.63
N GLY A 253 -19.59 2.96 -25.31
CA GLY A 253 -20.65 3.56 -24.51
C GLY A 253 -21.98 2.82 -24.60
N VAL A 254 -22.80 2.99 -23.57
CA VAL A 254 -24.14 2.41 -23.50
C VAL A 254 -25.13 3.38 -24.13
N ARG A 255 -25.96 2.89 -25.05
CA ARG A 255 -27.11 3.64 -25.58
C ARG A 255 -28.32 3.50 -24.67
N HIS A 256 -28.69 2.25 -24.35
CA HIS A 256 -29.71 1.91 -23.38
C HIS A 256 -29.59 0.44 -22.95
N TYR A 257 -30.25 0.08 -21.85
CA TYR A 257 -30.40 -1.31 -21.43
C TYR A 257 -31.47 -2.03 -22.25
N GLY A 258 -31.33 -3.34 -22.40
CA GLY A 258 -32.13 -4.20 -23.27
C GLY A 258 -31.47 -4.46 -24.63
N HIS A 259 -32.24 -5.04 -25.55
CA HIS A 259 -31.82 -5.24 -26.94
C HIS A 259 -31.93 -3.92 -27.71
N CYS A 260 -31.04 -3.69 -28.69
CA CYS A 260 -31.10 -2.49 -29.54
C CYS A 260 -32.42 -2.35 -30.32
N ASN A 261 -33.09 -3.47 -30.61
CA ASN A 261 -34.37 -3.49 -31.32
C ASN A 261 -35.57 -3.32 -30.38
N SER A 262 -35.37 -3.33 -29.06
CA SER A 262 -36.44 -3.05 -28.12
C SER A 262 -36.73 -1.55 -28.15
N PRO A 263 -38.01 -1.12 -28.21
CA PRO A 263 -38.32 0.30 -28.06
C PRO A 263 -37.73 0.76 -26.73
N SER A 264 -37.02 1.89 -26.74
CA SER A 264 -36.51 2.53 -25.53
C SER A 264 -37.71 2.71 -24.61
N ARG A 265 -37.85 1.87 -23.59
CA ARG A 265 -38.85 2.10 -22.54
C ARG A 265 -38.41 3.41 -21.88
N LYS A 266 -38.97 4.54 -22.35
CA LYS A 266 -39.05 5.75 -21.53
C LYS A 266 -39.58 5.24 -20.21
N PHE A 267 -38.81 5.43 -19.16
CA PHE A 267 -39.24 5.15 -17.80
C PHE A 267 -40.43 6.09 -17.56
N HIS A 268 -41.62 5.68 -17.96
CA HIS A 268 -42.85 6.28 -17.49
C HIS A 268 -42.86 5.96 -16.00
N ILE A 269 -42.51 6.98 -15.21
CA ILE A 269 -42.97 7.10 -13.83
C ILE A 269 -44.50 7.05 -13.97
N LEU A 270 -45.08 5.86 -13.88
CA LEU A 270 -46.50 5.71 -13.69
C LEU A 270 -46.75 6.05 -12.23
N ASP A 271 -47.22 7.27 -12.08
CA ASP A 271 -48.41 7.61 -11.30
C ASP A 271 -49.03 6.42 -10.55
N GLY A 272 -49.03 6.58 -9.23
CA GLY A 272 -49.72 5.76 -8.25
C GLY A 272 -50.08 6.69 -7.10
N SER A 273 -51.13 7.47 -7.36
CA SER A 273 -51.96 8.25 -6.44
C SER A 273 -51.96 7.77 -4.98
N GLU A 274 -51.90 8.71 -4.04
CA GLU A 274 -52.95 8.84 -3.02
C GLU A 274 -52.97 10.26 -2.42
N GLU A 275 -54.18 10.70 -2.15
CA GLU A 275 -54.62 11.98 -1.61
C GLU A 275 -53.78 12.50 -0.43
N ASN A 276 -53.64 13.83 -0.36
CA ASN A 276 -54.28 14.60 0.71
C ASN A 276 -54.22 16.10 0.39
N ALA A 277 -55.39 16.65 0.08
CA ALA A 277 -55.71 18.06 0.22
C ALA A 277 -56.64 18.21 1.44
N VAL A 278 -56.46 19.34 2.13
CA VAL A 278 -57.05 19.80 3.42
C VAL A 278 -56.28 19.37 4.66
#